data_AF-A0A350BRH4-F1
#
_entry.id   AF-A0A350BRH4-F1
#
_cell.length_a   1.000
_cell.length_b   1.000
_cell.length_c   1.000
_cell.angle_alpha   90.00
_cell.angle_beta   90.00
_cell.angle_gamma   90.00
#
_symmetry.space_group_name_H-M   'P 1'
#
loop_
_entity.id
_entity.type
_entity.pdbx_description
1 polymer ?
#
loop_
_entity_poly.entity_id
_entity_poly.type
_entity_poly.pdbx_seq_one_letter_code
_entity_poly.pdbx_strand_id
1 'polypeptide(L)'
;MVNYYKILGLENYASVAEVKHAYKIKIKLFHPDVSTEQNAEEMTRYLNLAKEQLDTEENKTAYDRQLKLAYLIEIKRLHTATKTPQKSYWRTLSKRDREEKLEDAKKLKIKQKYEAGLAKFPLSLRVIGLSMLLFTGLQIIFTHHFKQWGSADYFLTALGYLTFISGATLSTNEIYTYLLVKSIKQPLKYNYERRIGHYFVLTCFIGILLVEGLNIFRKQYLLNNHFDYTIGVIDFEHSKGDKIAVTYQVGTEVFRRKLEGEFVSIVRLSQKRTIVKYAKSAPIISELVPVEEANNIPKSL
;
A
#
# COMPACT_ATOMS: atom_id res chain seq x y z
N MET A 1 -27.80 -42.32 -34.35
CA MET A 1 -29.15 -42.90 -34.16
C MET A 1 -29.90 -42.77 -35.47
N VAL A 2 -30.50 -43.86 -35.95
CA VAL A 2 -31.25 -43.85 -37.20
C VAL A 2 -32.63 -43.25 -36.93
N ASN A 3 -33.09 -42.32 -37.77
CA ASN A 3 -34.42 -41.71 -37.65
C ASN A 3 -35.46 -42.51 -38.44
N TYR A 4 -36.25 -43.32 -37.73
CA TYR A 4 -37.27 -44.20 -38.31
C TYR A 4 -38.46 -43.44 -38.90
N TYR A 5 -38.81 -42.25 -38.38
CA TYR A 5 -39.82 -41.38 -38.99
C TYR A 5 -39.39 -40.94 -40.38
N LYS A 6 -38.11 -40.57 -40.56
CA LYS A 6 -37.56 -40.20 -41.87
C LYS A 6 -37.51 -41.39 -42.83
N ILE A 7 -37.19 -42.59 -42.36
CA ILE A 7 -37.26 -43.81 -43.17
C ILE A 7 -38.70 -44.11 -43.61
N LEU A 8 -39.70 -43.85 -42.76
CA LEU A 8 -41.11 -43.96 -43.09
C LEU A 8 -41.66 -42.77 -43.91
N GLY A 9 -40.87 -41.71 -44.10
CA GLY A 9 -41.29 -40.50 -44.83
C GLY A 9 -42.28 -39.63 -44.06
N LEU A 10 -42.31 -39.75 -42.73
CA LEU A 10 -43.19 -39.01 -41.84
C LEU A 10 -42.45 -37.84 -41.17
N GLU A 11 -43.22 -36.92 -40.62
CA GLU A 11 -42.71 -35.94 -39.68
C GLU A 11 -42.28 -36.62 -38.36
N ASN A 12 -41.33 -36.01 -37.67
CA ASN A 12 -40.91 -36.51 -36.36
C ASN A 12 -42.11 -36.43 -35.40
N TYR A 13 -42.28 -37.44 -34.54
CA TYR A 13 -43.37 -37.53 -33.56
C TYR A 13 -44.79 -37.78 -34.14
N ALA A 14 -44.90 -38.24 -35.40
CA ALA A 14 -46.17 -38.63 -36.02
C ALA A 14 -46.95 -39.70 -35.21
N SER A 15 -48.27 -39.74 -35.35
CA SER A 15 -49.14 -40.65 -34.58
C SER A 15 -48.91 -42.13 -34.93
N VAL A 16 -49.22 -43.06 -34.01
CA VAL A 16 -49.06 -44.51 -34.26
C VAL A 16 -49.91 -44.98 -35.45
N ALA A 17 -51.07 -44.36 -35.67
CA ALA A 17 -51.94 -44.65 -36.81
C ALA A 17 -51.28 -44.29 -38.15
N GLU A 18 -50.62 -43.11 -38.22
CA GLU A 18 -49.89 -42.66 -39.40
C GLU A 18 -48.65 -43.52 -39.67
N VAL A 19 -47.92 -43.90 -38.62
CA VAL A 19 -46.78 -44.83 -38.70
C VAL A 19 -47.22 -46.17 -39.30
N LYS A 20 -48.30 -46.76 -38.79
CA LYS A 20 -48.85 -48.04 -39.29
C LYS A 20 -49.30 -47.93 -40.74
N HIS A 21 -49.90 -46.80 -41.12
CA HIS A 21 -50.34 -46.56 -42.48
C HIS A 21 -49.16 -46.42 -43.46
N ALA A 22 -48.18 -45.59 -43.11
CA ALA A 22 -46.97 -45.37 -43.91
C ALA A 22 -46.14 -46.65 -44.07
N TYR A 23 -46.01 -47.45 -43.00
CA TYR A 23 -45.34 -48.75 -43.06
C TYR A 23 -46.04 -49.70 -44.05
N LYS A 24 -47.37 -49.81 -44.02
CA LYS A 24 -48.13 -50.67 -44.95
C LYS A 24 -47.97 -50.28 -46.41
N ILE A 25 -47.84 -48.98 -46.69
CA ILE A 25 -47.61 -48.49 -48.05
C ILE A 25 -46.17 -48.82 -48.47
N LYS A 26 -45.18 -48.50 -47.63
CA LYS A 26 -43.76 -48.71 -47.98
C LYS A 26 -43.38 -50.18 -48.06
N ILE A 27 -43.92 -51.04 -47.21
CA ILE A 27 -43.59 -52.47 -47.26
C ILE A 27 -44.10 -53.12 -48.55
N LYS A 28 -45.23 -52.68 -49.10
CA LYS A 28 -45.74 -53.17 -50.39
C LYS A 28 -44.87 -52.74 -51.57
N LEU A 29 -44.16 -51.63 -51.44
CA LEU A 29 -43.28 -51.10 -52.49
C LEU A 29 -41.88 -51.74 -52.45
N PHE A 30 -41.37 -52.05 -51.26
CA PHE A 30 -39.99 -52.52 -51.06
C PHE A 30 -39.89 -54.00 -50.68
N HIS A 31 -41.00 -54.75 -50.61
CA HIS A 31 -40.95 -56.18 -50.29
C HIS A 31 -40.03 -56.92 -51.30
N PRO A 32 -39.15 -57.83 -50.84
CA PRO A 32 -38.23 -58.56 -51.73
C PRO A 32 -38.96 -59.35 -52.83
N ASP A 33 -40.21 -59.76 -52.57
CA ASP A 33 -41.02 -60.49 -53.55
C ASP A 33 -41.66 -59.60 -54.64
N VAL A 34 -41.68 -58.27 -54.47
CA VAL A 34 -42.40 -57.34 -55.36
C VAL A 34 -41.45 -56.31 -55.99
N SER A 35 -40.38 -55.93 -55.30
CA SER A 35 -39.44 -54.90 -55.75
C SER A 35 -38.23 -55.51 -56.44
N THR A 36 -37.86 -54.97 -57.61
CA THR A 36 -36.65 -55.36 -58.36
C THR A 36 -35.42 -54.51 -58.02
N GLU A 37 -35.53 -53.60 -57.05
CA GLU A 37 -34.42 -52.75 -56.63
C GLU A 37 -33.41 -53.53 -55.79
N GLN A 38 -32.11 -53.31 -56.07
CA GLN A 38 -31.00 -53.98 -55.37
C GLN A 38 -30.96 -53.67 -53.86
N ASN A 39 -31.62 -52.60 -53.41
CA ASN A 39 -31.68 -52.16 -52.01
C ASN A 39 -32.98 -52.55 -51.31
N ALA A 40 -33.87 -53.32 -51.96
CA ALA A 40 -35.18 -53.69 -51.42
C ALA A 40 -35.08 -54.47 -50.10
N GLU A 41 -34.10 -55.37 -49.99
CA GLU A 41 -33.86 -56.18 -48.79
C GLU A 41 -33.43 -55.32 -47.59
N GLU A 42 -32.48 -54.39 -47.80
CA GLU A 42 -32.02 -53.48 -46.74
C GLU A 42 -33.11 -52.52 -46.29
N MET A 43 -33.88 -51.95 -47.24
CA MET A 43 -34.99 -51.06 -46.93
C MET A 43 -36.10 -51.80 -46.17
N THR A 44 -36.42 -53.03 -46.56
CA THR A 44 -37.37 -53.89 -45.84
C THR A 44 -36.92 -54.13 -44.40
N ARG A 45 -35.62 -54.38 -44.19
CA ARG A 45 -35.06 -54.53 -42.84
C ARG A 45 -35.24 -53.27 -41.99
N TYR A 46 -34.93 -52.09 -42.54
CA TYR A 46 -35.12 -50.83 -41.83
C TYR A 46 -36.59 -50.49 -41.56
N LEU A 47 -37.50 -50.83 -42.48
CA LEU A 47 -38.94 -50.67 -42.29
C LEU A 47 -39.47 -51.56 -41.15
N ASN A 48 -38.99 -52.81 -41.06
CA ASN A 48 -39.38 -53.72 -39.98
C ASN A 48 -38.87 -53.24 -38.61
N LEU A 49 -37.64 -52.72 -38.55
CA LEU A 49 -37.09 -52.10 -37.33
C LEU A 49 -37.86 -50.82 -36.95
N ALA A 50 -38.25 -50.01 -37.94
CA ALA A 50 -39.07 -48.82 -37.72
C ALA A 50 -40.44 -49.18 -37.15
N LYS A 51 -41.06 -50.26 -37.67
CA LYS A 51 -42.32 -50.79 -37.12
C LYS A 51 -42.11 -51.20 -35.67
N GLU A 52 -41.18 -52.10 -35.37
CA GLU A 52 -40.96 -52.64 -34.02
C GLU A 52 -40.83 -51.54 -32.95
N GLN A 53 -40.13 -50.45 -33.28
CA GLN A 53 -39.88 -49.33 -32.37
C GLN A 53 -41.02 -48.31 -32.29
N LEU A 54 -41.95 -48.30 -33.25
CA LEU A 54 -43.03 -47.29 -33.35
C LEU A 54 -44.45 -47.90 -33.35
N ASP A 55 -44.62 -49.23 -33.23
CA ASP A 55 -45.91 -49.94 -33.37
C ASP A 55 -46.85 -49.75 -32.18
N THR A 56 -46.28 -49.57 -30.98
CA THR A 56 -47.00 -49.38 -29.71
C THR A 56 -46.67 -48.01 -29.10
N GLU A 57 -47.61 -47.46 -28.33
CA GLU A 57 -47.43 -46.15 -27.69
C GLU A 57 -46.24 -46.17 -26.70
N GLU A 58 -46.02 -47.28 -26.00
CA GLU A 58 -44.90 -47.46 -25.09
C GLU A 58 -43.54 -47.44 -25.81
N ASN A 59 -43.42 -48.19 -26.91
CA ASN A 59 -42.17 -48.22 -27.70
C ASN A 59 -41.92 -46.88 -28.39
N LYS A 60 -42.97 -46.28 -28.95
CA LYS A 60 -42.90 -44.96 -29.59
C LYS A 60 -42.43 -43.89 -28.60
N THR A 61 -43.02 -43.82 -27.40
CA THR A 61 -42.63 -42.82 -26.39
C THR A 61 -41.20 -43.03 -25.88
N ALA A 62 -40.70 -44.27 -25.82
CA ALA A 62 -39.30 -44.55 -25.52
C ALA A 62 -38.37 -44.08 -26.65
N TYR A 63 -38.73 -44.38 -27.90
CA TYR A 63 -37.98 -43.97 -29.07
C TYR A 63 -37.96 -42.44 -29.25
N ASP A 64 -39.09 -41.77 -29.07
CA ASP A 64 -39.22 -40.32 -29.15
C ASP A 64 -38.35 -39.61 -28.10
N ARG A 65 -38.27 -40.14 -26.88
CA ARG A 65 -37.35 -39.65 -25.85
C ARG A 65 -35.89 -39.79 -26.28
N GLN A 66 -35.51 -40.95 -26.82
CA GLN A 66 -34.14 -41.17 -27.32
C GLN A 66 -33.81 -40.24 -28.49
N LEU A 67 -34.73 -40.07 -29.43
CA LEU A 67 -34.57 -39.20 -30.59
C LEU A 67 -34.41 -37.74 -30.13
N LYS A 68 -35.22 -37.29 -29.18
CA LYS A 68 -35.10 -35.96 -28.56
C LYS A 68 -33.75 -35.77 -27.88
N LEU A 69 -33.27 -36.75 -27.12
CA LEU A 69 -31.95 -36.68 -26.47
C LEU A 69 -30.82 -36.60 -27.50
N ALA A 70 -30.88 -37.40 -28.57
CA ALA A 70 -29.90 -37.35 -29.65
C ALA A 70 -29.87 -35.96 -30.33
N TYR A 71 -31.05 -35.37 -30.59
CA TYR A 71 -31.13 -34.01 -31.11
C TYR A 71 -30.57 -32.97 -30.13
N LEU A 72 -30.87 -33.07 -28.83
CA LEU A 72 -30.35 -32.14 -27.82
C LEU A 72 -28.82 -32.23 -27.68
N ILE A 73 -28.26 -33.44 -27.76
CA ILE A 73 -26.80 -33.66 -27.75
C ILE A 73 -26.17 -33.00 -28.98
N GLU A 74 -26.77 -33.17 -30.16
CA GLU A 74 -26.24 -32.56 -31.38
C GLU A 74 -26.37 -31.04 -31.37
N ILE A 75 -27.50 -30.48 -30.90
CA ILE A 75 -27.67 -29.03 -30.69
C ILE A 75 -26.59 -28.50 -29.74
N LYS A 76 -26.33 -29.21 -28.63
CA LYS A 76 -25.27 -28.83 -27.68
C LYS A 76 -23.89 -28.88 -28.33
N ARG A 77 -23.62 -29.90 -29.15
CA ARG A 77 -22.37 -30.03 -29.90
C ARG A 77 -22.19 -28.91 -30.90
N LEU A 78 -23.22 -28.61 -31.70
CA LEU A 78 -23.22 -27.52 -32.68
C LEU A 78 -23.04 -26.16 -32.00
N HIS A 79 -23.73 -25.91 -30.87
CA HIS A 79 -23.51 -24.72 -30.05
C HIS A 79 -22.11 -24.64 -29.43
N THR A 80 -21.49 -25.77 -29.12
CA THR A 80 -20.14 -25.82 -28.55
C THR A 80 -19.09 -25.67 -29.66
N ALA A 81 -19.35 -26.18 -30.86
CA ALA A 81 -18.47 -26.09 -32.02
C ALA A 81 -18.43 -24.68 -32.61
N THR A 82 -19.55 -23.94 -32.57
CA THR A 82 -19.60 -22.52 -33.01
C THR A 82 -18.96 -21.56 -32.02
N LYS A 83 -18.83 -21.95 -30.74
CA LYS A 83 -18.03 -21.21 -29.76
C LYS A 83 -16.56 -21.48 -30.02
N THR A 84 -15.91 -20.61 -30.80
CA THR A 84 -14.45 -20.55 -30.85
C THR A 84 -13.91 -20.47 -29.42
N PRO A 85 -12.94 -21.32 -29.02
CA PRO A 85 -12.35 -21.23 -27.70
C PRO A 85 -11.62 -19.89 -27.62
N GLN A 86 -12.26 -18.92 -26.98
CA GLN A 86 -11.73 -17.57 -26.84
C GLN A 86 -10.41 -17.72 -26.08
N LYS A 87 -9.28 -17.64 -26.81
CA LYS A 87 -7.95 -17.70 -26.19
C LYS A 87 -7.94 -16.63 -25.13
N SER A 88 -7.75 -17.04 -23.87
CA SER A 88 -7.72 -16.12 -22.74
C SER A 88 -6.82 -14.95 -23.10
N TYR A 89 -7.37 -13.74 -23.10
CA TYR A 89 -6.66 -12.50 -23.42
C TYR A 89 -5.29 -12.41 -22.68
N TRP A 90 -5.23 -12.93 -21.46
CA TRP A 90 -4.01 -13.00 -20.64
C TRP A 90 -2.92 -13.92 -21.18
N ARG A 91 -3.26 -14.90 -22.04
CA ARG A 91 -2.31 -15.79 -22.71
C ARG A 91 -1.71 -15.18 -23.98
N THR A 92 -2.35 -14.16 -24.57
CA THR A 92 -1.82 -13.48 -25.76
C THR A 92 -0.85 -12.34 -25.42
N LEU A 93 -0.75 -11.96 -24.16
CA LEU A 93 0.08 -10.86 -23.68
C LEU A 93 1.50 -11.31 -23.33
N SER A 94 2.49 -10.49 -23.68
CA SER A 94 3.87 -10.67 -23.24
C SER A 94 3.97 -10.56 -21.71
N LYS A 95 5.06 -11.06 -21.12
CA LYS A 95 5.32 -10.88 -19.69
C LYS A 95 5.29 -9.40 -19.30
N ARG A 96 5.91 -8.54 -20.12
CA ARG A 96 5.93 -7.08 -19.90
C ARG A 96 4.54 -6.47 -19.91
N ASP A 97 3.72 -6.78 -20.91
CA ASP A 97 2.36 -6.24 -21.01
C ASP A 97 1.46 -6.72 -19.84
N ARG A 98 1.72 -7.91 -19.31
CA ARG A 98 1.03 -8.43 -18.12
C ARG A 98 1.46 -7.68 -16.88
N GLU A 99 2.75 -7.39 -16.72
CA GLU A 99 3.30 -6.57 -15.64
C GLU A 99 2.71 -5.15 -15.68
N GLU A 100 2.71 -4.51 -16.85
CA GLU A 100 2.12 -3.18 -17.05
C GLU A 100 0.64 -3.15 -16.66
N LYS A 101 -0.15 -4.14 -17.10
CA LYS A 101 -1.56 -4.24 -16.69
C LYS A 101 -1.76 -4.47 -15.20
N LEU A 102 -0.89 -5.26 -14.58
CA LEU A 102 -0.91 -5.45 -13.13
C LEU A 102 -0.58 -4.14 -12.42
N GLU A 103 0.36 -3.35 -12.94
CA GLU A 103 0.68 -2.03 -12.43
C GLU A 103 -0.47 -1.04 -12.59
N ASP A 104 -1.11 -0.99 -13.74
CA ASP A 104 -2.26 -0.13 -13.98
C ASP A 104 -3.44 -0.50 -13.08
N ALA A 105 -3.68 -1.80 -12.89
CA ALA A 105 -4.67 -2.30 -11.94
C ALA A 105 -4.32 -1.90 -10.50
N LYS A 106 -3.04 -1.95 -10.10
CA LYS A 106 -2.57 -1.48 -8.79
C LYS A 106 -2.79 0.03 -8.62
N LYS A 107 -2.40 0.84 -9.61
CA LYS A 107 -2.60 2.29 -9.63
C LYS A 107 -4.08 2.66 -9.50
N LEU A 108 -4.97 1.94 -10.20
CA LEU A 108 -6.41 2.14 -10.12
C LEU A 108 -6.96 1.81 -8.72
N LYS A 109 -6.50 0.70 -8.11
CA LYS A 109 -6.85 0.35 -6.72
C LYS A 109 -6.40 1.41 -5.72
N ILE A 110 -5.18 1.93 -5.87
CA ILE A 110 -4.64 3.01 -5.02
C ILE A 110 -5.52 4.26 -5.17
N LYS A 111 -5.85 4.64 -6.41
CA LYS A 111 -6.75 5.76 -6.70
C LYS A 111 -8.11 5.59 -6.02
N GLN A 112 -8.76 4.44 -6.18
CA GLN A 112 -10.06 4.19 -5.58
C GLN A 112 -10.01 4.29 -4.04
N LYS A 113 -8.98 3.71 -3.42
CA LYS A 113 -8.77 3.83 -1.96
C LYS A 113 -8.55 5.28 -1.52
N TYR A 114 -7.75 6.03 -2.28
CA TYR A 114 -7.45 7.42 -1.98
C TYR A 114 -8.69 8.31 -2.10
N GLU A 115 -9.46 8.18 -3.19
CA GLU A 115 -10.72 8.89 -3.42
C GLU A 115 -11.77 8.55 -2.33
N ALA A 116 -11.88 7.27 -1.94
CA ALA A 116 -12.74 6.86 -0.84
C ALA A 116 -12.29 7.45 0.51
N GLY A 117 -10.98 7.53 0.75
CA GLY A 117 -10.44 8.17 1.94
C GLY A 117 -10.69 9.68 1.97
N LEU A 118 -10.64 10.36 0.83
CA LEU A 118 -10.89 11.80 0.73
C LEU A 118 -12.32 12.16 1.12
N ALA A 119 -13.28 11.27 0.86
CA ALA A 119 -14.67 11.44 1.27
C ALA A 119 -14.85 11.45 2.80
N LYS A 120 -14.02 10.69 3.54
CA LYS A 120 -14.05 10.64 5.02
C LYS A 120 -13.19 11.72 5.66
N PHE A 121 -12.01 11.97 5.08
CA PHE A 121 -11.02 12.87 5.65
C PHE A 121 -10.42 13.75 4.54
N PRO A 122 -10.85 15.02 4.43
CA PRO A 122 -10.47 15.90 3.33
C PRO A 122 -8.97 16.25 3.36
N LEU A 123 -8.44 16.62 2.20
CA LEU A 123 -7.02 16.89 2.01
C LEU A 123 -6.49 17.98 2.94
N SER A 124 -7.26 19.05 3.18
CA SER A 124 -6.86 20.15 4.05
C SER A 124 -6.58 19.68 5.48
N LEU A 125 -7.45 18.84 6.05
CA LEU A 125 -7.28 18.30 7.39
C LEU A 125 -6.10 17.34 7.49
N ARG A 126 -5.82 16.57 6.43
CA ARG A 126 -4.61 15.73 6.35
C ARG A 126 -3.36 16.57 6.42
N VAL A 127 -3.29 17.61 5.58
CA VAL A 127 -2.13 18.51 5.53
C VAL A 127 -1.95 19.19 6.88
N ILE A 128 -3.01 19.71 7.49
CA ILE A 128 -2.94 20.33 8.83
C ILE A 128 -2.43 19.34 9.87
N GLY A 129 -2.98 18.12 9.92
CA GLY A 129 -2.55 17.09 10.88
C GLY A 129 -1.10 16.66 10.69
N LEU A 130 -0.66 16.50 9.44
CA LEU A 130 0.72 16.14 9.11
C LEU A 130 1.70 17.28 9.43
N SER A 131 1.33 18.53 9.12
CA SER A 131 2.11 19.71 9.51
C SER A 131 2.20 19.85 11.03
N MET A 132 1.11 19.59 11.76
CA MET A 132 1.10 19.59 13.22
C MET A 132 2.02 18.51 13.80
N LEU A 133 2.01 17.30 13.21
CA LEU A 133 2.89 16.20 13.63
C LEU A 133 4.37 16.53 13.40
N LEU A 134 4.71 17.09 12.23
CA LEU A 134 6.05 17.57 11.92
C LEU A 134 6.52 18.65 12.90
N PHE A 135 5.67 19.65 13.14
CA PHE A 135 5.96 20.73 14.08
C PHE A 135 6.15 20.19 15.50
N THR A 136 5.32 19.24 15.92
CA THR A 136 5.43 18.60 17.25
C THR A 136 6.77 17.89 17.41
N GLY A 137 7.21 17.13 16.39
CA GLY A 137 8.53 16.48 16.42
C GLY A 137 9.67 17.49 16.55
N LEU A 138 9.65 18.56 15.75
CA LEU A 138 10.65 19.63 15.84
C LEU A 138 10.61 20.36 17.19
N GLN A 139 9.42 20.61 17.73
CA GLN A 139 9.23 21.27 19.02
C GLN A 139 9.81 20.44 20.17
N ILE A 140 9.61 19.11 20.17
CA ILE A 140 10.20 18.23 21.18
C ILE A 140 11.72 18.27 21.11
N ILE A 141 12.30 18.20 19.90
CA ILE A 141 13.76 18.31 19.71
C ILE A 141 14.26 19.67 20.20
N PHE A 142 13.53 20.74 19.91
CA PHE A 142 13.87 22.10 20.35
C PHE A 142 13.85 22.25 21.87
N THR A 143 12.82 21.71 22.53
CA THR A 143 12.67 21.80 23.99
C THR A 143 13.76 21.02 24.73
N HIS A 144 14.06 19.79 24.31
CA HIS A 144 15.00 18.88 25.01
C HIS A 144 16.42 18.89 24.44
N HIS A 145 16.79 19.93 23.69
CA HIS A 145 18.12 20.08 23.12
C HIS A 145 19.22 20.13 24.20
N PHE A 146 19.01 20.89 25.28
CA PHE A 146 19.95 20.97 26.39
C PHE A 146 19.74 19.81 27.35
N LYS A 147 20.70 18.88 27.38
CA LYS A 147 20.60 17.65 28.16
C LYS A 147 21.08 17.83 29.60
N GLN A 148 20.32 17.26 30.53
CA GLN A 148 20.71 17.06 31.92
C GLN A 148 21.02 15.57 32.17
N TRP A 149 21.95 15.29 33.07
CA TRP A 149 22.25 13.91 33.46
C TRP A 149 21.13 13.37 34.36
N GLY A 150 20.56 12.23 33.98
CA GLY A 150 19.57 11.50 34.77
C GLY A 150 18.13 11.93 34.50
N SER A 151 17.94 12.89 33.59
CA SER A 151 16.63 13.27 33.06
C SER A 151 16.24 12.41 31.85
N ALA A 152 14.95 12.43 31.51
CA ALA A 152 14.41 11.77 30.33
C ALA A 152 14.72 12.50 29.01
N ASP A 153 15.56 13.55 29.01
CA ASP A 153 15.78 14.43 27.86
C ASP A 153 16.33 13.66 26.64
N TYR A 154 17.22 12.69 26.86
CA TYR A 154 17.74 11.84 25.78
C TYR A 154 16.64 11.01 25.12
N PHE A 155 15.75 10.44 25.92
CA PHE A 155 14.62 9.65 25.44
C PHE A 155 13.60 10.53 24.71
N LEU A 156 13.24 11.69 25.29
CA LEU A 156 12.30 12.63 24.70
C LEU A 156 12.83 13.20 23.38
N THR A 157 14.12 13.51 23.30
CA THR A 157 14.77 13.94 22.06
C THR A 157 14.72 12.84 20.99
N ALA A 158 14.99 11.59 21.35
CA ALA A 158 14.88 10.46 20.43
C ALA A 158 13.44 10.27 19.93
N LEU A 159 12.44 10.42 20.82
CA LEU A 159 11.03 10.42 20.46
C LEU A 159 10.69 11.59 19.52
N GLY A 160 11.27 12.77 19.74
CA GLY A 160 11.17 13.93 18.86
C GLY A 160 11.68 13.64 17.44
N TYR A 161 12.85 13.02 17.30
CA TYR A 161 13.35 12.59 15.99
C TYR A 161 12.46 11.54 15.35
N LEU A 162 11.99 10.55 16.11
CA LEU A 162 11.10 9.50 15.59
C LEU A 162 9.78 10.10 15.08
N THR A 163 9.15 10.98 15.86
CA THR A 163 7.90 11.64 15.50
C THR A 163 8.08 12.55 14.29
N PHE A 164 9.19 13.31 14.21
CA PHE A 164 9.53 14.13 13.05
C PHE A 164 9.73 13.31 11.78
N ILE A 165 10.54 12.26 11.83
CA ILE A 165 10.79 11.37 10.68
C ILE A 165 9.49 10.70 10.24
N SER A 166 8.68 10.21 11.18
CA SER A 166 7.38 9.61 10.89
C SER A 166 6.45 10.61 10.20
N GLY A 167 6.38 11.85 10.69
CA GLY A 167 5.64 12.93 10.04
C GLY A 167 6.12 13.24 8.63
N ALA A 168 7.44 13.24 8.40
CA ALA A 168 8.03 13.49 7.09
C ALA A 168 7.72 12.36 6.10
N THR A 169 7.80 11.10 6.54
CA THR A 169 7.46 9.93 5.72
C THR A 169 5.98 9.92 5.35
N LEU A 170 5.09 10.16 6.32
CA LEU A 170 3.65 10.22 6.07
C LEU A 170 3.28 11.36 5.12
N SER A 171 3.89 12.54 5.30
CA SER A 171 3.70 13.69 4.40
C SER A 171 4.13 13.39 2.97
N THR A 172 5.29 12.75 2.83
CA THR A 172 5.87 12.35 1.55
C THR A 172 4.98 11.30 0.85
N ASN A 173 4.44 10.34 1.61
CA ASN A 173 3.51 9.33 1.10
C ASN A 173 2.17 9.93 0.65
N GLU A 174 1.65 10.93 1.38
CA GLU A 174 0.43 11.64 1.00
C GLU A 174 0.64 12.42 -0.32
N ILE A 175 1.77 13.15 -0.42
CA ILE A 175 2.15 13.88 -1.65
C ILE A 175 2.32 12.91 -2.82
N TYR A 176 2.99 11.77 -2.61
CA TYR A 176 3.15 10.73 -3.62
C TYR A 176 1.82 10.21 -4.12
N THR A 177 0.92 9.82 -3.21
CA THR A 177 -0.39 9.27 -3.58
C THR A 177 -1.24 10.31 -4.31
N TYR A 178 -1.22 11.55 -3.86
CA TYR A 178 -1.91 12.66 -4.52
C TYR A 178 -1.40 12.88 -5.96
N LEU A 179 -0.07 12.94 -6.14
CA LEU A 179 0.53 13.14 -7.46
C LEU A 179 0.35 11.93 -8.38
N LEU A 180 0.40 10.70 -7.84
CA LEU A 180 0.08 9.48 -8.57
C LEU A 180 -1.35 9.53 -9.10
N VAL A 181 -2.33 9.83 -8.24
CA VAL A 181 -3.75 9.92 -8.65
C VAL A 181 -3.96 11.02 -9.69
N LYS A 182 -3.29 12.16 -9.52
CA LYS A 182 -3.31 13.26 -10.50
C LYS A 182 -2.70 12.85 -11.84
N SER A 183 -1.59 12.09 -11.81
CA SER A 183 -0.87 11.64 -13.02
C SER A 183 -1.70 10.68 -13.88
N ILE A 184 -2.61 9.91 -13.27
CA ILE A 184 -3.54 9.03 -14.00
C ILE A 184 -4.53 9.85 -14.85
N LYS A 185 -4.94 11.04 -14.38
CA LYS A 185 -5.90 11.90 -15.10
C LYS A 185 -5.21 12.75 -16.16
N GLN A 186 -4.01 13.26 -15.84
CA GLN A 186 -3.24 14.12 -16.73
C GLN A 186 -1.76 13.73 -16.65
N PRO A 187 -1.10 13.38 -17.76
CA PRO A 187 0.30 12.99 -17.75
C PRO A 187 1.16 14.18 -17.28
N LEU A 188 1.91 13.97 -16.18
CA LEU A 188 2.84 14.95 -15.66
C LEU A 188 4.12 14.92 -16.51
N LYS A 189 4.58 16.09 -16.99
CA LYS A 189 5.79 16.22 -17.84
C LYS A 189 7.12 15.97 -17.11
N TYR A 190 7.10 15.69 -15.81
CA TYR A 190 8.29 15.54 -14.99
C TYR A 190 8.23 14.28 -14.13
N ASN A 191 9.40 13.74 -13.79
CA ASN A 191 9.51 12.59 -12.88
C ASN A 191 9.25 13.06 -11.44
N TYR A 192 8.01 12.89 -10.98
CA TYR A 192 7.58 13.29 -9.64
C TYR A 192 8.15 12.40 -8.55
N GLU A 193 8.36 11.10 -8.81
CA GLU A 193 8.89 10.14 -7.83
C GLU A 193 10.28 10.57 -7.34
N ARG A 194 11.17 10.93 -8.28
CA ARG A 194 12.51 11.41 -7.95
C ARG A 194 12.49 12.74 -7.19
N ARG A 195 11.60 13.67 -7.58
CA ARG A 195 11.49 14.97 -6.90
C ARG A 195 11.01 14.83 -5.45
N ILE A 196 10.02 13.97 -5.22
CA ILE A 196 9.50 13.68 -3.88
C ILE A 196 10.62 13.13 -2.98
N GLY A 197 11.46 12.24 -3.50
CA GLY A 197 12.63 11.74 -2.77
C GLY A 197 13.58 12.86 -2.34
N HIS A 198 13.91 13.80 -3.25
CA HIS A 198 14.74 14.95 -2.90
C HIS A 198 14.06 15.86 -1.86
N TYR A 199 12.77 16.13 -1.98
CA TYR A 199 12.04 16.94 -0.99
C TYR A 199 11.99 16.28 0.38
N PHE A 200 11.85 14.95 0.45
CA PHE A 200 11.94 14.22 1.72
C PHE A 200 13.31 14.43 2.39
N VAL A 201 14.40 14.20 1.65
CA VAL A 201 15.76 14.39 2.16
C VAL A 201 15.99 15.84 2.59
N LEU A 202 15.58 16.79 1.75
CA LEU A 202 15.72 18.22 2.02
C LEU A 202 14.94 18.63 3.29
N THR A 203 13.71 18.13 3.46
CA THR A 203 12.88 18.42 4.64
C THR A 203 13.54 17.89 5.92
N CYS A 204 14.06 16.66 5.89
CA CYS A 204 14.76 16.07 7.02
C CYS A 204 16.02 16.88 7.40
N PHE A 205 16.84 17.25 6.41
CA PHE A 205 18.05 18.05 6.65
C PHE A 205 17.74 19.46 7.14
N ILE A 206 16.88 20.20 6.43
CA ILE A 206 16.53 21.58 6.80
C ILE A 206 15.87 21.63 8.17
N GLY A 207 14.96 20.70 8.47
CA GLY A 207 14.26 20.68 9.76
C GLY A 207 15.22 20.53 10.94
N ILE A 208 16.17 19.59 10.85
CA ILE A 208 17.17 19.37 11.90
C ILE A 208 18.12 20.56 12.01
N LEU A 209 18.64 21.05 10.89
CA LEU A 209 19.55 22.20 10.86
C LEU A 209 18.89 23.47 11.44
N LEU A 210 17.61 23.68 11.15
CA LEU A 210 16.86 24.83 11.64
C LEU A 210 16.71 24.77 13.16
N VAL A 211 16.33 23.60 13.72
CA VAL A 211 16.20 23.44 15.17
C VAL A 211 17.55 23.59 15.88
N GLU A 212 18.62 23.04 15.32
CA GLU A 212 19.97 23.20 15.86
C GLU A 212 20.39 24.67 15.85
N GLY A 213 20.22 25.36 14.72
CA GLY A 213 20.55 26.78 14.58
C GLY A 213 19.75 27.68 15.53
N LEU A 214 18.44 27.45 15.67
CA LEU A 214 17.60 28.19 16.62
C LEU A 214 18.04 27.96 18.07
N ASN A 215 18.48 26.75 18.42
CA ASN A 215 18.97 26.45 19.76
C ASN A 215 20.31 27.12 20.07
N ILE A 216 21.23 27.13 19.11
CA ILE A 216 22.50 27.86 19.22
C ILE A 216 22.23 29.36 19.40
N PHE A 217 21.36 29.93 18.56
CA PHE A 217 20.95 31.33 18.67
C PHE A 217 20.30 31.62 20.03
N ARG A 218 19.38 30.75 20.50
CA ARG A 218 18.74 30.86 21.81
C ARG A 218 19.76 30.85 22.94
N LYS A 219 20.74 29.93 22.91
CA LYS A 219 21.84 29.86 23.90
C LYS A 219 22.58 31.20 23.92
N GLN A 220 23.06 31.64 22.77
CA GLN A 220 23.89 32.84 22.65
C GLN A 220 23.14 34.10 23.07
N TYR A 221 21.89 34.26 22.64
CA TYR A 221 21.05 35.41 23.00
C TYR A 221 20.83 35.51 24.51
N LEU A 222 20.51 34.39 25.17
CA LEU A 222 20.26 34.36 26.61
C LEU A 222 21.55 34.57 27.43
N LEU A 223 22.65 33.95 27.02
CA LEU A 223 23.94 34.10 27.71
C LEU A 223 24.58 35.48 27.51
N ASN A 224 24.16 36.26 26.51
CA ASN A 224 24.65 37.62 26.31
C ASN A 224 23.81 38.69 27.02
N ASN A 225 22.48 38.51 27.09
CA ASN A 225 21.56 39.55 27.60
C ASN A 225 20.98 39.25 28.98
N HIS A 226 20.80 37.98 29.34
CA HIS A 226 20.04 37.56 30.53
C HIS A 226 20.75 36.46 31.31
N PHE A 227 22.03 36.68 31.64
CA PHE A 227 22.86 35.69 32.33
C PHE A 227 23.13 36.06 33.79
N ASP A 228 23.52 35.04 34.55
CA ASP A 228 24.12 35.17 35.88
C ASP A 228 25.22 34.11 36.06
N TYR A 229 25.97 34.21 37.15
CA TYR A 229 27.05 33.29 37.47
C TYR A 229 26.74 32.47 38.72
N THR A 230 27.15 31.20 38.71
CA THR A 230 27.09 30.32 39.87
C THR A 230 28.35 29.49 39.97
N ILE A 231 28.62 28.97 41.16
CA ILE A 231 29.75 28.07 41.41
C ILE A 231 29.29 26.64 41.14
N GLY A 232 29.98 25.98 40.21
CA GLY A 232 29.81 24.58 39.91
C GLY A 232 30.94 23.73 40.49
N VAL A 233 30.64 22.47 40.81
CA VAL A 233 31.62 21.45 41.20
C VAL A 233 31.89 20.56 40.00
N ILE A 234 33.17 20.42 39.66
CA ILE A 234 33.62 19.56 38.55
C ILE A 234 33.67 18.10 39.02
N ASP A 235 33.06 17.22 38.23
CA ASP A 235 33.19 15.78 38.35
C ASP A 235 34.21 15.25 37.34
N PHE A 236 35.42 14.97 37.81
CA PHE A 236 36.54 14.54 36.96
C PHE A 236 36.39 13.11 36.44
N GLU A 237 35.72 12.22 37.18
CA GLU A 237 35.58 10.81 36.78
C GLU A 237 34.72 10.67 35.52
N HIS A 238 33.77 11.59 35.38
CA HIS A 238 32.80 11.59 34.30
C HIS A 238 33.09 12.61 33.19
N SER A 239 34.16 13.39 33.34
CA SER A 239 34.65 14.34 32.33
C SER A 239 35.54 13.61 31.33
N LYS A 240 35.35 13.85 30.03
CA LYS A 240 36.11 13.19 28.95
C LYS A 240 36.42 14.17 27.82
N GLY A 241 37.71 14.33 27.50
CA GLY A 241 38.19 15.24 26.47
C GLY A 241 37.68 16.67 26.72
N ASP A 242 37.03 17.24 25.70
CA ASP A 242 36.55 18.64 25.71
C ASP A 242 35.16 18.78 26.37
N LYS A 243 34.71 17.77 27.12
CA LYS A 243 33.43 17.77 27.83
C LYS A 243 33.64 17.55 29.32
N ILE A 244 33.36 18.60 30.08
CA ILE A 244 33.52 18.63 31.54
C ILE A 244 32.15 18.45 32.18
N ALA A 245 32.05 17.44 33.04
CA ALA A 245 30.86 17.20 33.84
C ALA A 245 30.86 18.16 35.04
N VAL A 246 29.83 19.00 35.14
CA VAL A 246 29.67 20.00 36.20
C VAL A 246 28.31 19.88 36.86
N THR A 247 28.33 19.93 38.18
CA THR A 247 27.13 20.01 39.01
C THR A 247 27.05 21.41 39.62
N TYR A 248 25.95 22.11 39.39
CA TYR A 248 25.75 23.46 39.94
C TYR A 248 24.31 23.60 40.45
N GLN A 249 24.13 24.51 41.40
CA GLN A 249 22.84 24.78 42.03
C GLN A 249 22.40 26.21 41.69
N VAL A 250 21.13 26.36 41.31
CA VAL A 250 20.48 27.66 41.11
C VAL A 250 19.18 27.63 41.87
N GLY A 251 19.09 28.41 42.96
CA GLY A 251 17.96 28.34 43.88
C GLY A 251 17.84 26.97 44.56
N THR A 252 16.69 26.32 44.40
CA THR A 252 16.40 24.98 44.95
C THR A 252 16.74 23.83 44.00
N GLU A 253 17.08 24.12 42.74
CA GLU A 253 17.29 23.10 41.72
C GLU A 253 18.79 22.83 41.49
N VAL A 254 19.11 21.54 41.34
CA VAL A 254 20.47 21.06 41.08
C VAL A 254 20.55 20.56 39.65
N PHE A 255 21.47 21.13 38.89
CA PHE A 255 21.72 20.79 37.49
C PHE A 255 23.01 20.01 37.38
N ARG A 256 22.98 18.89 36.66
CA ARG A 256 24.15 18.07 36.34
C ARG A 256 24.30 18.01 34.82
N ARG A 257 25.34 18.65 34.29
CA ARG A 257 25.51 18.80 32.84
C ARG A 257 26.92 18.47 32.39
N LYS A 258 27.04 18.05 31.13
CA LYS A 258 28.33 17.96 30.42
C LYS A 258 28.44 19.19 29.54
N LEU A 259 29.32 20.11 29.93
CA LEU A 259 29.55 21.37 29.25
C LEU A 259 30.80 21.25 28.38
N GLU A 260 30.81 21.96 27.26
CA GLU A 260 31.97 22.02 26.37
C GLU A 260 33.02 22.96 26.96
N GLY A 261 34.27 22.51 26.98
CA GLY A 261 35.41 23.26 27.50
C GLY A 261 36.60 22.35 27.80
N GLU A 262 37.80 22.88 27.62
CA GLU A 262 39.03 22.21 28.02
C GLU A 262 39.41 22.58 29.45
N PHE A 263 40.04 21.67 30.18
CA PHE A 263 40.44 21.93 31.56
C PHE A 263 41.41 23.10 31.73
N VAL A 264 42.17 23.43 30.69
CA VAL A 264 43.18 24.50 30.70
C VAL A 264 42.54 25.86 30.45
N SER A 265 41.47 25.93 29.67
CA SER A 265 40.84 27.17 29.22
C SER A 265 39.74 27.69 30.13
N ILE A 266 39.37 26.97 31.18
CA ILE A 266 38.28 27.34 32.11
C ILE A 266 38.79 27.96 33.42
N VAL A 267 37.98 28.84 34.00
CA VAL A 267 38.24 29.40 35.34
C VAL A 267 38.10 28.30 36.39
N ARG A 268 39.20 28.01 37.11
CA ARG A 268 39.25 27.02 38.19
C ARG A 268 39.46 27.71 39.53
N LEU A 269 38.57 27.38 40.47
CA LEU A 269 38.64 27.78 41.87
C LEU A 269 39.26 26.65 42.71
N SER A 270 39.55 26.93 43.98
CA SER A 270 40.03 25.91 44.91
C SER A 270 38.99 24.79 45.10
N GLN A 271 39.44 23.58 45.44
CA GLN A 271 38.58 22.42 45.74
C GLN A 271 37.68 21.95 44.58
N LYS A 272 38.22 21.83 43.34
CA LYS A 272 37.49 21.26 42.18
C LYS A 272 36.27 22.08 41.73
N ARG A 273 36.25 23.38 42.04
CA ARG A 273 35.15 24.29 41.69
C ARG A 273 35.47 25.06 40.41
N THR A 274 34.42 25.45 39.70
CA THR A 274 34.49 26.29 38.50
C THR A 274 33.31 27.25 38.48
N ILE A 275 33.39 28.25 37.62
CA ILE A 275 32.33 29.25 37.45
C ILE A 275 31.53 28.88 36.22
N VAL A 276 30.22 28.76 36.41
CA VAL A 276 29.26 28.44 35.37
C VAL A 276 28.44 29.68 35.09
N LYS A 277 28.43 30.10 33.83
CA LYS A 277 27.54 31.13 33.31
C LYS A 277 26.24 30.46 32.90
N TYR A 278 25.11 30.92 33.41
CA TYR A 278 23.80 30.35 33.10
C TYR A 278 22.77 31.42 32.75
N ALA A 279 21.75 31.04 31.99
CA ALA A 279 20.65 31.93 31.64
C ALA A 279 19.64 32.03 32.80
N LYS A 280 19.27 33.26 33.21
CA LYS A 280 18.35 33.52 34.33
C LYS A 280 16.97 32.89 34.14
N SER A 281 16.44 32.93 32.92
CA SER A 281 15.12 32.37 32.59
C SER A 281 15.11 30.85 32.39
N ALA A 282 16.26 30.25 32.10
CA ALA A 282 16.40 28.83 31.85
C ALA A 282 17.79 28.34 32.30
N PRO A 283 17.99 28.04 33.59
CA PRO A 283 19.31 27.69 34.14
C PRO A 283 19.95 26.44 33.55
N ILE A 284 19.16 25.60 32.85
CA ILE A 284 19.65 24.48 32.06
C ILE A 284 20.53 24.93 30.89
N ILE A 285 20.38 26.17 30.40
CA ILE A 285 21.23 26.77 29.38
C ILE A 285 22.42 27.39 30.09
N SER A 286 23.55 26.71 30.01
CA SER A 286 24.78 27.09 30.70
C SER A 286 26.04 26.77 29.91
N GLU A 287 27.11 27.47 30.27
CA GLU A 287 28.44 27.44 29.66
C GLU A 287 29.53 27.65 30.72
N LEU A 288 30.70 27.07 30.48
CA LEU A 288 31.87 27.28 31.32
C LEU A 288 32.50 28.62 30.99
N VAL A 289 32.88 29.38 32.02
CA VAL A 289 33.52 30.67 31.81
C VAL A 289 34.99 30.46 31.42
N PRO A 290 35.43 30.95 30.24
CA PRO A 290 36.83 30.87 29.86
C PRO A 290 37.69 31.78 30.73
N VAL A 291 38.97 31.45 30.88
CA VAL A 291 39.94 32.22 31.69
C VAL A 291 40.03 33.68 31.21
N GLU A 292 39.84 33.94 29.92
CA GLU A 292 39.86 35.28 29.34
C GLU A 292 38.73 36.19 29.89
N GLU A 293 37.58 35.59 30.22
CA GLU A 293 36.43 36.31 30.79
C GLU A 293 36.49 36.42 32.32
N ALA A 294 37.55 35.89 32.96
CA ALA A 294 37.68 35.89 34.42
C ALA A 294 37.61 37.30 35.04
N ASN A 295 38.09 38.32 34.33
CA ASN A 295 38.08 39.71 34.80
C ASN A 295 36.68 40.34 34.87
N ASN A 296 35.71 39.78 34.15
CA ASN A 296 34.32 40.28 34.10
C ASN A 296 33.41 39.64 35.16
N ILE A 297 33.98 38.78 36.00
CA ILE A 297 33.24 38.04 37.03
C ILE A 297 33.05 38.95 38.26
N PRO A 298 31.84 39.00 38.86
CA PRO A 298 31.61 39.73 40.10
C PRO A 298 32.54 39.22 41.21
N LYS A 299 33.26 40.13 41.89
CA LYS A 299 34.17 39.78 43.01
C LYS A 299 33.47 39.17 44.22
N SER A 300 32.13 39.10 44.22
CA SER A 300 31.31 38.49 45.26
C SER A 300 31.22 36.97 45.18
N LEU A 301 31.75 36.37 44.11
CA LEU A 301 31.74 34.92 43.82
C LEU A 301 33.10 34.27 44.08
#